data_AF-A0A0W8C3X3-F1
#
_entry.id   AF-A0A0W8C3X3-F1
#
_cell.length_a   1.000
_cell.length_b   1.000
_cell.length_c   1.000
_cell.angle_alpha   90.00
_cell.angle_beta   90.00
_cell.angle_gamma   90.00
#
_symmetry.space_group_name_H-M   'P 1'
#
loop_
_entity.id
_entity.type
_entity.pdbx_description
1 polymer ?
#
loop_
_entity_poly.entity_id
_entity_poly.type
_entity_poly.pdbx_seq_one_letter_code
_entity_poly.pdbx_strand_id
1 'polypeptide(L)'
;MAKSTVTGGKVLEIRLWFHDTCFLNASSTTDDEKTLVKRMERELRGESKRGDEETVDLATMGLPGGWKDLWLSVPGNTEENGYTFDGTRNTLVTSRSFRSRLDRMYFYSASNDEAGKCEFDQIVIVGQQKIADGLWPSDHFGLLSTFTIHKEEKSDGTRNSGKKKARQQQSGSDAGSQQAPIAID
;
A
#
# COMPACT_ATOMS: atom_id res chain seq x y z
N MET A 1 -14.03 17.73 5.70
CA MET A 1 -13.32 17.08 6.83
C MET A 1 -13.37 18.01 8.04
N ALA A 2 -14.22 17.72 9.04
CA ALA A 2 -14.32 18.56 10.23
C ALA A 2 -13.22 18.15 11.23
N LYS A 3 -12.24 19.03 11.44
CA LYS A 3 -11.26 18.90 12.52
C LYS A 3 -11.75 19.77 13.67
N SER A 4 -12.03 19.17 14.83
CA SER A 4 -12.31 19.91 16.05
C SER A 4 -11.19 19.67 17.07
N THR A 5 -10.78 20.75 17.71
CA THR A 5 -9.80 20.70 18.79
C THR A 5 -10.54 20.41 20.09
N VAL A 6 -10.21 19.30 20.74
CA VAL A 6 -10.76 18.97 22.06
C VAL A 6 -9.79 19.41 23.17
N THR A 7 -10.33 19.60 24.37
CA THR A 7 -9.58 20.08 25.54
C THR A 7 -8.34 19.22 25.79
N GLY A 8 -7.18 19.86 25.89
CA GLY A 8 -5.88 19.18 26.05
C GLY A 8 -5.03 19.07 24.78
N GLY A 9 -5.36 19.81 23.71
CA GLY A 9 -4.52 19.93 22.52
C GLY A 9 -4.47 18.69 21.63
N LYS A 10 -5.33 17.71 21.90
CA LYS A 10 -5.50 16.52 21.06
C LYS A 10 -6.44 16.84 19.90
N VAL A 11 -6.04 16.45 18.69
CA VAL A 11 -6.88 16.58 17.50
C VAL A 11 -7.79 15.35 17.45
N LEU A 12 -9.10 15.57 17.51
CA LEU A 12 -10.08 14.51 17.25
C LEU A 12 -10.31 14.45 15.74
N GLU A 13 -9.91 13.35 15.12
CA GLU A 13 -10.22 13.05 13.73
C GLU A 13 -11.28 11.95 13.69
N ILE A 14 -12.51 12.30 13.32
CA ILE A 14 -13.56 11.32 13.08
C ILE A 14 -13.47 10.86 11.63
N ARG A 15 -13.01 9.62 11.41
CA ARG A 15 -13.04 8.96 10.11
C ARG A 15 -14.30 8.10 10.04
N LEU A 16 -15.28 8.55 9.26
CA LEU A 16 -16.47 7.75 8.97
C LEU A 16 -16.14 6.73 7.88
N TRP A 17 -16.29 5.46 8.21
CA TRP A 17 -16.30 4.36 7.24
C TRP A 17 -17.73 4.19 6.75
N PHE A 18 -17.97 4.46 5.47
CA PHE A 18 -19.27 4.28 4.85
C PHE A 18 -19.37 2.85 4.33
N HIS A 19 -20.26 2.06 4.92
CA HIS A 19 -20.82 0.89 4.28
C HIS A 19 -22.29 1.19 4.06
N ASP A 20 -22.76 1.13 2.80
CA ASP A 20 -24.11 1.58 2.43
C ASP A 20 -25.21 0.90 3.26
N THR A 21 -24.96 -0.33 3.68
CA THR A 21 -25.90 -1.10 4.50
C THR A 21 -25.99 -0.62 5.96
N CYS A 22 -24.98 0.08 6.49
CA CYS A 22 -24.93 0.48 7.90
C CYS A 22 -25.83 1.69 8.23
N PHE A 23 -26.15 2.53 7.25
CA PHE A 23 -26.95 3.74 7.47
C PHE A 23 -28.16 3.86 6.54
N LEU A 24 -28.06 3.42 5.28
CA LEU A 24 -29.19 3.54 4.35
C LEU A 24 -30.27 2.49 4.59
N ASN A 25 -29.86 1.30 5.05
CA ASN A 25 -30.73 0.15 5.27
C ASN A 25 -31.07 -0.10 6.75
N ALA A 26 -30.52 0.70 7.67
CA ALA A 26 -30.82 0.59 9.09
C ALA A 26 -32.23 1.15 9.36
N SER A 27 -33.07 0.34 10.02
CA SER A 27 -34.44 0.73 10.39
C SER A 27 -34.51 1.86 11.41
N SER A 28 -33.40 2.11 12.12
CA SER A 28 -33.24 3.17 13.11
C SER A 28 -32.83 4.52 12.52
N THR A 29 -32.54 4.61 11.22
CA THR A 29 -32.02 5.83 10.59
C THR A 29 -33.15 6.61 9.94
N THR A 30 -33.24 7.90 10.29
CA THR A 30 -34.24 8.83 9.78
C THR A 30 -33.95 9.24 8.33
N ASP A 31 -34.97 9.71 7.62
CA ASP A 31 -34.82 10.10 6.21
C ASP A 31 -33.91 11.33 6.01
N ASP A 32 -33.84 12.21 7.00
CA ASP A 32 -32.92 13.34 7.03
C ASP A 32 -31.47 12.88 7.17
N GLU A 33 -31.21 11.88 8.02
CA GLU A 33 -29.89 11.27 8.18
C GLU A 33 -29.46 10.53 6.91
N LYS A 34 -30.37 9.79 6.25
CA LYS A 34 -30.10 9.15 4.96
C LYS A 34 -29.76 10.18 3.88
N THR A 35 -30.47 11.30 3.87
CA THR A 35 -30.24 12.40 2.91
C THR A 35 -28.90 13.09 3.17
N LEU A 36 -28.54 13.29 4.45
CA LEU A 36 -27.24 13.81 4.85
C LEU A 36 -26.10 12.87 4.42
N VAL A 37 -26.24 11.56 4.66
CA VAL A 37 -25.26 10.55 4.25
C VAL A 37 -25.08 10.58 2.73
N LYS A 38 -26.16 10.55 1.95
CA LYS A 38 -26.09 10.64 0.48
C LYS A 38 -25.48 11.95 -0.02
N ARG A 39 -25.70 13.07 0.67
CA ARG A 39 -25.10 14.35 0.28
C ARG A 39 -23.60 14.37 0.59
N MET A 40 -23.22 13.94 1.78
CA MET A 40 -21.82 13.85 2.20
C MET A 40 -21.04 12.86 1.35
N GLU A 41 -21.66 11.72 0.98
CA GLU A 41 -21.10 10.75 0.07
C GLU A 41 -20.77 11.40 -1.29
N ARG A 42 -21.74 12.08 -1.92
CA ARG A 42 -21.52 12.77 -3.20
C ARG A 42 -20.46 13.87 -3.12
N GLU A 43 -20.42 14.61 -2.01
CA GLU A 43 -19.43 15.66 -1.79
C GLU A 43 -18.01 15.09 -1.59
N LEU A 44 -17.89 13.99 -0.84
CA LEU A 44 -16.63 13.26 -0.66
C LEU A 44 -16.16 12.54 -1.93
N ARG A 45 -17.09 12.09 -2.78
CA ARG A 45 -16.83 11.55 -4.12
C ARG A 45 -16.51 12.64 -5.16
N GLY A 46 -16.58 13.93 -4.78
CA GLY A 46 -16.23 15.05 -5.68
C GLY A 46 -17.29 15.38 -6.73
N GLU A 47 -18.50 14.80 -6.64
CA GLU A 47 -19.55 14.88 -7.68
C GLU A 47 -20.27 16.25 -7.75
N SER A 48 -19.77 17.28 -7.08
CA SER A 48 -20.28 18.66 -7.22
C SER A 48 -19.74 19.39 -8.45
N LYS A 49 -18.95 18.74 -9.30
CA LYS A 49 -18.62 19.24 -10.65
C LYS A 49 -18.81 18.15 -11.69
N ARG A 50 -19.81 18.37 -12.54
CA ARG A 50 -20.13 17.57 -13.72
C ARG A 50 -19.11 17.89 -14.82
N GLY A 51 -18.32 16.92 -15.25
CA GLY A 51 -17.39 17.06 -16.38
C GLY A 51 -16.60 15.78 -16.59
N ASP A 52 -16.91 15.11 -17.71
CA ASP A 52 -16.22 13.96 -18.31
C ASP A 52 -16.30 12.62 -17.57
N GLU A 53 -16.36 11.55 -18.35
CA GLU A 53 -16.33 10.14 -17.92
C GLU A 53 -14.92 9.83 -17.38
N GLU A 54 -14.60 10.45 -16.24
CA GLU A 54 -13.35 10.25 -15.53
C GLU A 54 -13.39 8.83 -14.97
N THR A 55 -12.57 7.95 -15.53
CA THR A 55 -12.35 6.60 -15.01
C THR A 55 -12.01 6.72 -13.53
N VAL A 56 -12.94 6.29 -12.66
CA VAL A 56 -12.77 6.38 -11.22
C VAL A 56 -11.54 5.58 -10.83
N ASP A 57 -10.51 6.27 -10.33
CA ASP A 57 -9.30 5.63 -9.83
C ASP A 57 -9.62 4.89 -8.53
N LEU A 58 -9.87 3.59 -8.65
CA LEU A 58 -10.18 2.72 -7.52
C LEU A 58 -9.09 2.74 -6.44
N ALA A 59 -7.84 3.03 -6.80
CA ALA A 59 -6.75 3.10 -5.83
C ALA A 59 -6.85 4.32 -4.90
N THR A 60 -7.52 5.40 -5.31
CA THR A 60 -7.68 6.62 -4.50
C THR A 60 -9.09 6.82 -3.96
N MET A 61 -10.06 6.03 -4.43
CA MET A 61 -11.47 6.15 -4.03
C MET A 61 -11.66 6.02 -2.51
N GLY A 62 -12.22 7.08 -1.90
CA GLY A 62 -12.48 7.13 -0.45
C GLY A 62 -11.26 7.39 0.44
N LEU A 63 -10.08 7.59 -0.14
CA LEU A 63 -8.85 7.92 0.60
C LEU A 63 -8.59 9.43 0.59
N PRO A 64 -7.87 9.98 1.61
CA PRO A 64 -7.41 11.35 1.57
C PRO A 64 -6.45 11.58 0.39
N GLY A 65 -6.43 12.80 -0.15
CA GLY A 65 -5.57 13.15 -1.28
C GLY A 65 -4.09 12.77 -1.05
N GLY A 66 -3.48 12.15 -2.05
CA GLY A 66 -2.09 11.66 -2.03
C GLY A 66 -1.93 10.23 -1.48
N TRP A 67 -2.96 9.65 -0.86
CA TRP A 67 -2.96 8.24 -0.46
C TRP A 67 -3.49 7.34 -1.57
N LYS A 68 -2.89 6.16 -1.70
CA LYS A 68 -3.31 5.12 -2.64
C LYS A 68 -3.38 3.76 -1.96
N ASP A 69 -4.37 2.95 -2.31
CA ASP A 69 -4.36 1.50 -2.07
C ASP A 69 -3.38 0.85 -3.05
N LEU A 70 -2.34 0.23 -2.52
CA LEU A 70 -1.26 -0.32 -3.35
C LEU A 70 -1.69 -1.56 -4.15
N TRP A 71 -2.66 -2.32 -3.66
CA TRP A 71 -3.17 -3.46 -4.42
C TRP A 71 -3.86 -2.96 -5.68
N LEU A 72 -4.75 -1.99 -5.53
CA LEU A 72 -5.55 -1.43 -6.63
C LEU A 72 -4.76 -0.49 -7.53
N SER A 73 -3.56 -0.05 -7.13
CA SER A 73 -2.69 0.76 -8.00
C SER A 73 -1.91 -0.07 -9.03
N VAL A 74 -1.96 -1.40 -8.97
CA VAL A 74 -1.31 -2.30 -9.94
C VAL A 74 -2.28 -2.69 -11.04
N PRO A 75 -1.92 -2.54 -12.34
CA PRO A 75 -2.78 -2.97 -13.45
C PRO A 75 -3.20 -4.44 -13.35
N GLY A 76 -4.50 -4.69 -13.48
CA GLY A 76 -5.08 -6.04 -13.41
C GLY A 76 -5.48 -6.49 -12.00
N ASN A 77 -5.06 -5.77 -10.96
CA ASN A 77 -5.55 -5.99 -9.60
C ASN A 77 -6.90 -5.29 -9.39
N THR A 78 -7.81 -5.97 -8.69
CA THR A 78 -9.17 -5.49 -8.40
C THR A 78 -9.59 -5.90 -6.99
N GLU A 79 -10.78 -5.52 -6.54
CA GLU A 79 -11.33 -5.99 -5.25
C GLU A 79 -11.75 -7.48 -5.30
N GLU A 80 -11.91 -8.02 -6.50
CA GLU A 80 -12.30 -9.41 -6.76
C GLU A 80 -11.12 -10.38 -6.88
N ASN A 81 -9.89 -9.90 -6.62
CA ASN A 81 -8.69 -10.73 -6.55
C ASN A 81 -7.79 -10.30 -5.37
N GLY A 82 -6.67 -11.01 -5.17
CA GLY A 82 -5.74 -10.68 -4.08
C GLY A 82 -6.28 -10.91 -2.68
N TYR A 83 -7.18 -11.89 -2.50
CA TYR A 83 -7.75 -12.19 -1.19
C TYR A 83 -6.67 -12.61 -0.21
N THR A 84 -6.55 -11.86 0.88
CA THR A 84 -5.66 -12.16 2.01
C THR A 84 -6.34 -13.04 3.04
N PHE A 85 -7.66 -13.15 3.01
CA PHE A 85 -8.44 -14.07 3.82
C PHE A 85 -9.39 -14.86 2.90
N ASP A 86 -9.09 -16.14 2.66
CA ASP A 86 -9.80 -16.95 1.66
C ASP A 86 -10.13 -18.36 2.18
N GLY A 87 -11.39 -18.55 2.57
CA GLY A 87 -11.88 -19.83 3.07
C GLY A 87 -12.08 -20.92 2.03
N THR A 88 -12.03 -20.57 0.74
CA THR A 88 -12.05 -21.56 -0.36
C THR A 88 -10.70 -22.26 -0.51
N ARG A 89 -9.62 -21.65 0.00
CA ARG A 89 -8.25 -22.16 -0.13
C ARG A 89 -7.63 -22.54 1.20
N ASN A 90 -7.77 -21.68 2.22
CA ASN A 90 -7.13 -21.88 3.52
C ASN A 90 -8.05 -22.64 4.48
N THR A 91 -7.59 -23.80 4.94
CA THR A 91 -8.38 -24.68 5.81
C THR A 91 -8.54 -24.15 7.24
N LEU A 92 -7.78 -23.14 7.65
CA LEU A 92 -7.92 -22.52 8.96
C LEU A 92 -9.09 -21.52 9.04
N VAL A 93 -9.50 -20.95 7.90
CA VAL A 93 -10.67 -20.06 7.83
C VAL A 93 -11.95 -20.87 8.03
N THR A 94 -12.81 -20.44 8.96
CA THR A 94 -14.03 -21.17 9.33
C THR A 94 -15.10 -21.16 8.24
N SER A 95 -15.31 -20.02 7.58
CA SER A 95 -16.31 -19.87 6.52
C SER A 95 -15.74 -20.22 5.15
N ARG A 96 -16.21 -21.32 4.55
CA ARG A 96 -15.66 -21.85 3.28
C ARG A 96 -16.02 -21.05 2.03
N SER A 97 -17.06 -20.22 2.09
CA SER A 97 -17.48 -19.38 0.97
C SER A 97 -16.96 -17.94 1.07
N PHE A 98 -16.42 -17.55 2.22
CA PHE A 98 -16.01 -16.18 2.45
C PHE A 98 -14.59 -15.93 1.94
N ARG A 99 -14.44 -14.84 1.18
CA ARG A 99 -13.17 -14.33 0.70
C ARG A 99 -13.15 -12.82 0.86
N SER A 100 -12.05 -12.27 1.33
CA SER A 100 -11.91 -10.84 1.53
C SER A 100 -10.45 -10.40 1.52
N ARG A 101 -10.25 -9.10 1.27
CA ARG A 101 -8.97 -8.40 1.34
C ARG A 101 -8.94 -7.61 2.66
N LEU A 102 -8.87 -8.36 3.76
CA LEU A 102 -8.89 -7.80 5.13
C LEU A 102 -7.57 -7.07 5.41
N ASP A 103 -6.46 -7.68 5.02
CA ASP A 103 -5.15 -7.03 5.03
C ASP A 103 -5.00 -6.14 3.80
N ARG A 104 -4.63 -4.88 4.02
CA ARG A 104 -4.48 -3.86 2.99
C ARG A 104 -3.22 -3.04 3.26
N MET A 105 -2.63 -2.49 2.20
CA MET A 105 -1.50 -1.59 2.33
C MET A 105 -1.76 -0.29 1.59
N TYR A 106 -1.58 0.82 2.29
CA TYR A 106 -1.77 2.16 1.75
C TYR A 106 -0.45 2.90 1.72
N PHE A 107 -0.26 3.68 0.66
CA PHE A 107 0.95 4.47 0.47
C PHE A 107 0.60 5.93 0.24
N TYR A 108 1.30 6.82 0.94
CA TYR A 108 1.20 8.24 0.74
C TYR A 108 2.35 8.71 -0.17
N SER A 109 2.02 9.02 -1.41
CA SER A 109 2.98 9.67 -2.32
C SER A 109 2.83 11.17 -2.15
N ALA A 110 3.65 11.75 -1.28
CA ALA A 110 3.68 13.20 -1.15
C ALA A 110 4.32 13.81 -2.39
N SER A 111 3.84 14.99 -2.80
CA SER A 111 4.40 15.77 -3.91
C SER A 111 5.67 16.54 -3.54
N ASN A 112 6.34 16.18 -2.44
CA ASN A 112 7.61 16.79 -2.04
C ASN A 112 8.80 15.93 -2.47
N ASP A 113 9.94 16.57 -2.67
CA ASP A 113 11.14 15.93 -3.21
C ASP A 113 11.61 14.73 -2.38
N GLU A 114 11.33 14.71 -1.08
CA GLU A 114 11.69 13.60 -0.19
C GLU A 114 10.79 12.35 -0.37
N ALA A 115 9.49 12.54 -0.60
CA ALA A 115 8.57 11.42 -0.82
C ALA A 115 8.66 10.88 -2.25
N GLY A 116 9.05 11.71 -3.23
CA GLY A 116 9.36 11.27 -4.60
C GLY A 116 10.56 10.33 -4.70
N LYS A 117 11.36 10.21 -3.63
CA LYS A 117 12.50 9.29 -3.56
C LYS A 117 12.08 7.84 -3.34
N CYS A 118 10.86 7.58 -2.86
CA CYS A 118 10.35 6.24 -2.60
C CYS A 118 9.39 5.84 -3.72
N GLU A 119 9.84 4.95 -4.58
CA GLU A 119 9.06 4.40 -5.69
C GLU A 119 8.52 3.02 -5.30
N PHE A 120 7.23 2.80 -5.53
CA PHE A 120 6.60 1.50 -5.32
C PHE A 120 6.84 0.62 -6.54
N ASP A 121 7.40 -0.58 -6.36
CA ASP A 121 7.70 -1.48 -7.48
C ASP A 121 6.56 -2.50 -7.70
N GLN A 122 6.14 -3.20 -6.64
CA GLN A 122 5.15 -4.27 -6.71
C GLN A 122 4.57 -4.64 -5.35
N ILE A 123 3.41 -5.30 -5.39
CA ILE A 123 2.76 -5.96 -4.25
C ILE A 123 2.30 -7.35 -4.66
N VAL A 124 2.53 -8.35 -3.81
CA VAL A 124 2.17 -9.75 -4.07
C VAL A 124 1.63 -10.44 -2.81
N ILE A 125 0.80 -11.45 -3.02
CA ILE A 125 0.27 -12.31 -1.94
C ILE A 125 1.26 -13.44 -1.64
N VAL A 126 1.66 -13.59 -0.39
CA VAL A 126 2.62 -14.60 0.08
C VAL A 126 2.01 -15.54 1.12
N GLY A 127 2.69 -16.65 1.45
CA GLY A 127 2.19 -17.62 2.44
C GLY A 127 1.03 -18.48 1.93
N GLN A 128 0.87 -18.59 0.61
CA GLN A 128 -0.20 -19.36 -0.04
C GLN A 128 0.07 -20.86 -0.11
N GLN A 129 1.17 -21.33 0.47
CA GLN A 129 1.58 -22.73 0.52
C GLN A 129 1.50 -23.23 1.96
N LYS A 130 1.14 -24.50 2.12
CA LYS A 130 1.15 -25.18 3.41
C LYS A 130 2.59 -25.43 3.84
N ILE A 131 2.84 -25.35 5.14
CA ILE A 131 4.14 -25.70 5.74
C ILE A 131 4.26 -27.22 5.88
N ALA A 132 3.14 -27.88 6.16
CA ALA A 132 3.00 -29.33 6.21
C ALA A 132 1.54 -29.72 5.91
N ASP A 133 1.25 -31.01 5.80
CA ASP A 133 -0.11 -31.48 5.55
C ASP A 133 -1.10 -30.95 6.61
N GLY A 134 -2.11 -30.21 6.14
CA GLY A 134 -3.12 -29.58 6.99
C GLY A 134 -2.66 -28.35 7.77
N LEU A 135 -1.37 -27.99 7.71
CA LEU A 135 -0.79 -26.87 8.45
C LEU A 135 -0.47 -25.69 7.54
N TRP A 136 -1.20 -24.59 7.75
CA TRP A 136 -0.93 -23.31 7.10
C TRP A 136 -0.12 -22.40 8.02
N PRO A 137 0.65 -21.44 7.48
CA PRO A 137 1.36 -20.45 8.30
C PRO A 137 0.42 -19.61 9.18
N SER A 138 -0.75 -19.28 8.65
CA SER A 138 -1.80 -18.47 9.28
C SER A 138 -3.11 -18.72 8.54
N ASP A 139 -4.26 -18.31 9.11
CA ASP A 139 -5.55 -18.22 8.40
C ASP A 139 -5.60 -17.06 7.40
N HIS A 140 -4.70 -16.09 7.55
CA HIS A 140 -4.43 -15.02 6.59
C HIS A 140 -3.21 -15.34 5.70
N PHE A 141 -3.29 -14.98 4.42
CA PHE A 141 -2.14 -14.84 3.54
C PHE A 141 -1.48 -13.48 3.76
N GLY A 142 -0.16 -13.41 3.60
CA GLY A 142 0.60 -12.17 3.78
C GLY A 142 0.58 -11.29 2.52
N LEU A 143 0.85 -10.00 2.72
CA LEU A 143 1.20 -9.08 1.65
C LEU A 143 2.69 -8.78 1.72
N LEU A 144 3.38 -8.90 0.58
CA LEU A 144 4.75 -8.45 0.41
C LEU A 144 4.75 -7.34 -0.63
N SER A 145 5.29 -6.18 -0.26
CA SER A 145 5.49 -5.08 -1.20
C SER A 145 6.94 -4.65 -1.21
N THR A 146 7.43 -4.23 -2.37
CA THR A 146 8.80 -3.73 -2.53
C THR A 146 8.79 -2.29 -3.00
N PHE A 147 9.80 -1.56 -2.54
CA PHE A 147 10.00 -0.17 -2.87
C PHE A 147 11.46 0.09 -3.20
N THR A 148 11.70 0.89 -4.22
CA THR A 148 13.02 1.42 -4.55
C THR A 148 13.17 2.80 -3.91
N ILE A 149 14.26 3.00 -3.15
CA ILE A 149 14.57 4.29 -2.52
C ILE A 149 15.76 4.92 -3.24
N HIS A 150 15.49 5.98 -4.00
CA HIS A 150 16.50 6.76 -4.70
C HIS A 150 17.20 7.70 -3.72
N LYS A 151 18.53 7.61 -3.61
CA LYS A 151 19.34 8.58 -2.86
C LYS A 151 19.81 9.66 -3.82
N GLU A 152 19.75 10.91 -3.39
CA GLU A 152 20.46 11.98 -4.10
C GLU A 152 21.96 11.66 -4.10
N GLU A 153 22.52 11.46 -5.29
CA GLU A 153 23.95 11.59 -5.46
C GLU A 153 24.31 13.04 -5.13
N LYS A 154 25.05 13.25 -4.05
CA LYS A 154 25.77 14.51 -3.86
C LYS A 154 26.66 14.67 -5.09
N SER A 155 26.27 15.54 -6.01
CA SER A 155 27.17 16.05 -7.01
C SER A 155 28.21 16.90 -6.27
N ASP A 156 29.29 16.26 -5.81
CA ASP A 156 30.50 16.96 -5.43
C ASP A 156 31.05 17.61 -6.69
N GLY A 157 30.60 18.83 -6.92
CA GLY A 157 31.10 19.72 -7.95
C GLY A 157 32.56 20.04 -7.68
N THR A 158 33.46 19.14 -8.07
CA THR A 158 34.86 19.50 -8.28
C THR A 158 35.09 19.66 -9.78
N ARG A 159 34.83 20.87 -10.27
CA ARG A 159 35.57 21.40 -11.41
C ARG A 159 37.03 21.47 -11.00
N ASN A 160 37.87 20.59 -11.54
CA ASN A 160 39.23 21.02 -11.88
C ASN A 160 39.79 20.26 -13.07
N SER A 161 40.19 21.07 -14.04
CA SER A 161 40.92 20.73 -15.25
C SER A 161 42.30 20.15 -14.92
N GLY A 162 42.76 19.17 -15.71
CA GLY A 162 44.14 18.73 -15.62
C GLY A 162 44.41 17.38 -16.27
N LYS A 163 44.62 17.37 -17.59
CA LYS A 163 45.31 16.28 -18.30
C LYS A 163 46.65 15.98 -17.61
N LYS A 164 46.90 14.73 -17.17
CA LYS A 164 48.23 14.09 -17.24
C LYS A 164 48.09 12.57 -17.41
N LYS A 165 48.82 12.05 -18.40
CA LYS A 165 48.93 10.64 -18.78
C LYS A 165 49.77 9.83 -17.77
N ALA A 166 49.44 8.53 -17.76
CA ALA A 166 50.29 7.35 -17.56
C ALA A 166 50.92 7.11 -16.17
N ARG A 167 50.64 5.93 -15.59
CA ARG A 167 51.61 4.83 -15.47
C ARG A 167 50.92 3.52 -15.05
N GLN A 168 51.09 2.51 -15.88
CA GLN A 168 50.73 1.11 -15.63
C GLN A 168 51.71 0.54 -14.59
N GLN A 169 51.19 -0.14 -13.56
CA GLN A 169 51.97 -1.03 -12.70
C GLN A 169 51.09 -2.22 -12.33
N GLN A 170 51.43 -3.38 -12.92
CA GLN A 170 51.03 -4.69 -12.44
C GLN A 170 52.00 -5.14 -11.33
N SER A 171 51.46 -5.68 -10.24
CA SER A 171 52.10 -6.67 -9.36
C SER A 171 51.01 -7.17 -8.40
N GLY A 172 50.50 -8.39 -8.57
CA GLY A 172 50.85 -9.55 -7.71
C GLY A 172 49.77 -9.73 -6.63
N SER A 173 48.81 -10.65 -6.81
CA SER A 173 48.81 -12.05 -6.35
C SER A 173 48.38 -12.22 -4.88
N ASP A 174 47.28 -12.98 -4.72
CA ASP A 174 46.83 -13.75 -3.55
C ASP A 174 46.42 -13.05 -2.25
N ALA A 175 45.11 -13.11 -1.95
CA ALA A 175 44.61 -13.91 -0.84
C ALA A 175 43.07 -14.04 -0.92
N GLY A 176 42.59 -15.24 -1.21
CA GLY A 176 41.18 -15.59 -1.19
C GLY A 176 40.60 -15.58 0.22
N SER A 177 39.39 -15.04 0.35
CA SER A 177 38.52 -15.28 1.50
C SER A 177 37.49 -16.32 1.10
N GLN A 178 37.76 -17.58 1.43
CA GLN A 178 36.80 -18.67 1.32
C GLN A 178 35.80 -18.54 2.50
N GLN A 179 34.55 -18.19 2.20
CA GLN A 179 33.45 -18.41 3.14
C GLN A 179 33.04 -19.88 3.05
N ALA A 180 33.17 -20.59 4.17
CA ALA A 180 32.71 -21.96 4.32
C ALA A 180 31.17 -22.02 4.38
N PRO A 181 30.52 -23.05 3.79
CA PRO A 181 29.08 -23.23 3.88
C PRO A 181 28.65 -23.74 5.26
N ILE A 182 27.51 -23.23 5.74
CA ILE A 182 26.86 -23.60 7.00
C ILE A 182 26.23 -24.98 6.84
N ALA A 183 26.62 -25.94 7.69
CA ALA A 183 25.97 -27.24 7.81
C ALA A 183 24.65 -27.09 8.61
N ILE A 184 23.61 -27.77 8.14
CA ILE A 184 22.33 -27.92 8.83
C ILE A 184 22.26 -29.40 9.23
N ASP A 185 22.13 -29.67 10.54
CA ASP A 185 21.72 -30.96 11.10
C ASP A 185 20.19 -31.13 10.98
#